data_AF-A0A523V5T6-F1
#
_entry.id   AF-A0A523V5T6-F1
#
_cell.length_a   1.000
_cell.length_b   1.000
_cell.length_c   1.000
_cell.angle_alpha   90.00
_cell.angle_beta   90.00
_cell.angle_gamma   90.00
#
_symmetry.space_group_name_H-M   'P 1'
#
loop_
_entity.id
_entity.type
_entity.pdbx_description
1 polymer ?
#
loop_
_entity_poly.entity_id
_entity_poly.type
_entity_poly.pdbx_seq_one_letter_code
_entity_poly.pdbx_strand_id
1 'polypeptide(L)' 'MKNKEDLVAYCGNICNDCAAFKATKEDDESKRKETARAWSKMYSSDINPEDINCEGCMT' A
#
# COMPACT_ATOMS: atom_id res chain seq x y z
N MET A 1 19.78 6.60 -1.29
CA MET A 1 20.13 6.16 -2.66
C MET A 1 19.01 5.24 -3.10
N LYS A 2 18.28 5.57 -4.17
CA LYS A 2 17.22 4.69 -4.73
C LYS A 2 17.89 3.76 -5.74
N ASN A 3 17.72 2.46 -5.59
CA ASN A 3 18.32 1.49 -6.50
C ASN A 3 17.47 1.43 -7.77
N LYS A 4 18.10 1.13 -8.91
CA LYS A 4 17.50 1.15 -10.25
C LYS A 4 16.38 0.10 -10.46
N GLU A 5 16.08 -0.69 -9.43
CA GLU A 5 15.14 -1.81 -9.39
C GLU A 5 13.87 -1.50 -8.58
N ASP A 6 13.82 -0.33 -7.94
CA ASP A 6 12.65 0.16 -7.23
C ASP A 6 11.53 0.42 -8.26
N LEU A 7 10.52 -0.45 -8.31
CA LEU A 7 9.30 -0.25 -9.08
C LEU A 7 8.54 0.95 -8.48
N VAL A 8 8.95 2.15 -8.88
CA VAL A 8 8.25 3.39 -8.57
C VAL A 8 7.01 3.43 -9.47
N ALA A 9 5.86 3.20 -8.86
CA ALA A 9 4.57 3.22 -9.53
C ALA A 9 4.08 4.65 -9.81
N TYR A 10 2.96 4.80 -10.51
CA TYR A 10 2.38 6.11 -10.83
C TYR A 10 2.05 6.96 -9.59
N CYS A 11 1.81 6.34 -8.43
CA CYS A 11 1.60 7.04 -7.16
C CYS A 11 2.90 7.58 -6.53
N GLY A 12 4.08 7.33 -7.13
CA GLY A 12 5.37 7.77 -6.62
C GLY A 12 5.94 6.90 -5.48
N ASN A 13 5.21 5.86 -5.06
CA ASN A 13 5.67 4.89 -4.06
C ASN A 13 6.42 3.73 -4.72
N ILE A 14 7.34 3.12 -3.96
CA ILE A 14 7.97 1.87 -4.37
C ILE A 14 7.01 0.73 -4.03
N CYS A 15 6.52 0.01 -5.05
CA CYS A 15 5.46 -0.99 -4.86
C CYS A 15 5.89 -2.16 -3.96
N ASN A 16 7.13 -2.64 -4.07
CA ASN A 16 7.66 -3.73 -3.24
C ASN A 16 7.61 -3.42 -1.73
N ASP A 17 7.71 -2.15 -1.35
CA ASP A 17 7.68 -1.69 0.03
C ASP A 17 6.29 -1.22 0.48
N CYS A 18 5.37 -0.98 -0.47
CA CYS A 18 4.03 -0.48 -0.20
C CYS A 18 3.17 -1.51 0.56
N ALA A 19 2.69 -1.12 1.74
CA ALA A 19 1.85 -1.97 2.59
C ALA A 19 0.54 -2.36 1.91
N ALA A 20 -0.12 -1.42 1.20
CA ALA A 20 -1.37 -1.70 0.49
C ALA A 20 -1.18 -2.69 -0.66
N PHE A 21 -0.09 -2.56 -1.42
CA PHE A 21 0.24 -3.48 -2.51
C PHE A 21 0.48 -4.90 -1.98
N LYS A 22 1.34 -5.03 -0.96
CA LYS A 22 1.63 -6.33 -0.32
C LYS A 22 0.37 -6.97 0.27
N ALA A 23 -0.41 -6.22 1.03
CA ALA A 23 -1.66 -6.72 1.63
C ALA A 23 -2.66 -7.22 0.58
N THR A 24 -2.70 -6.56 -0.59
CA THR A 24 -3.58 -6.98 -1.69
C THR A 24 -3.06 -8.24 -2.39
N LYS A 25 -1.76 -8.29 -2.73
CA LYS A 25 -1.16 -9.46 -3.41
C LYS A 25 -1.15 -10.74 -2.58
N GLU A 26 -1.07 -10.59 -1.26
CA GLU A 26 -1.14 -11.71 -0.32
C GLU A 26 -2.58 -12.06 0.09
N ASP A 27 -3.56 -11.26 -0.33
CA ASP A 27 -4.94 -11.31 0.11
C ASP A 27 -5.10 -11.39 1.65
N ASP A 28 -4.30 -10.60 2.36
CA ASP A 28 -4.20 -10.66 3.82
C ASP A 28 -5.03 -9.55 4.47
N GLU A 29 -6.21 -9.93 4.98
CA GLU A 29 -7.14 -9.03 5.67
C GLU A 29 -6.52 -8.38 6.92
N SER A 30 -5.63 -9.07 7.63
CA SER A 30 -4.96 -8.54 8.82
C SER A 30 -4.02 -7.39 8.44
N LYS A 31 -3.24 -7.57 7.37
CA LYS A 31 -2.38 -6.51 6.82
C LYS A 31 -3.17 -5.31 6.30
N ARG A 32 -4.36 -5.54 5.72
CA ARG A 32 -5.27 -4.44 5.32
C ARG A 32 -5.74 -3.64 6.54
N LYS A 33 -6.14 -4.32 7.63
CA LYS A 33 -6.55 -3.68 8.90
C LYS A 33 -5.43 -2.88 9.54
N GLU A 34 -4.21 -3.41 9.56
CA GLU A 34 -3.04 -2.71 10.10
C GLU A 34 -2.72 -1.46 9.28
N THR A 35 -2.67 -1.60 7.94
CA THR A 35 -2.41 -0.49 7.02
C THR A 35 -3.45 0.61 7.16
N ALA A 36 -4.73 0.25 7.16
CA ALA A 36 -5.84 1.18 7.34
C ALA A 36 -5.70 1.97 8.65
N ARG A 37 -5.48 1.30 9.79
CA ARG A 37 -5.26 1.97 11.09
C ARG A 37 -4.07 2.93 11.07
N ALA A 38 -2.95 2.51 10.50
CA ALA A 38 -1.74 3.33 10.42
C ALA A 38 -1.97 4.58 9.56
N TRP A 39 -2.63 4.42 8.41
CA TRP A 39 -2.90 5.51 7.49
C TRP A 39 -3.99 6.44 8.03
N SER A 40 -5.04 5.93 8.68
CA SER A 40 -6.05 6.75 9.36
C SER A 40 -5.41 7.70 10.36
N LYS A 41 -4.46 7.19 11.15
CA LYS A 41 -3.69 8.01 12.10
C LYS A 41 -2.77 9.01 11.39
N MET A 42 -2.07 8.59 10.34
CA MET A 42 -1.12 9.45 9.61
C MET A 42 -1.82 10.63 8.93
N TYR A 43 -2.95 10.38 8.29
CA TYR A 43 -3.67 11.36 7.50
C TYR A 43 -4.81 12.05 8.26
N SER A 44 -5.06 11.65 9.52
CA SER A 44 -6.22 12.11 10.30
C SER A 44 -7.54 11.94 9.54
N SER A 45 -7.68 10.81 8.84
CA SER A 45 -8.83 10.48 8.01
C SER A 45 -9.38 9.12 8.43
N ASP A 46 -10.66 8.87 8.14
CA ASP A 46 -11.22 7.53 8.28
C ASP A 46 -10.88 6.72 7.02
N ILE A 47 -10.04 5.70 7.18
CA ILE A 47 -9.62 4.76 6.12
C ILE A 47 -9.96 3.36 6.62
N ASN A 48 -10.77 2.65 5.85
CA ASN A 48 -11.22 1.30 6.17
C ASN A 48 -10.32 0.24 5.51
N PRO A 49 -10.30 -1.00 6.02
CA PRO A 49 -9.54 -2.09 5.41
C PRO A 49 -9.88 -2.32 3.93
N GLU A 50 -11.15 -2.13 3.54
CA GLU A 50 -11.62 -2.21 2.16
C GLU A 50 -11.06 -1.12 1.23
N ASP A 51 -10.58 0.00 1.77
CA ASP A 51 -9.89 1.05 0.99
C ASP A 51 -8.43 0.65 0.68
N ILE A 52 -7.90 -0.36 1.36
CA ILE A 52 -6.55 -0.88 1.16
C ILE A 52 -6.58 -1.95 0.06
N ASN A 53 -6.71 -1.48 -1.19
CA ASN A 53 -6.74 -2.30 -2.39
C ASN A 53 -5.82 -1.71 -3.47
N CYS A 54 -4.71 -2.39 -3.77
CA CYS A 54 -3.75 -1.96 -4.78
C CYS A 54 -3.15 -3.15 -5.54
N GLU A 55 -3.57 -3.33 -6.79
CA GLU A 55 -3.05 -4.38 -7.67
C GLU A 55 -1.69 -4.06 -8.31
N GLY A 56 -1.15 -2.88 -8.00
CA GLY A 56 -0.01 -2.30 -8.70
C GLY A 56 -0.42 -1.60 -9.98
N CYS A 57 0.44 -0.70 -10.46
CA CYS A 57 0.23 -0.04 -11.74
C CYS A 57 0.63 -0.98 -12.87
N MET A 58 -0.20 -1.10 -13.91
CA MET A 58 0.19 -1.72 -15.17
C MET A 58 1.06 -0.71 -15.92
N THR A 59 2.37 -0.90 -15.92
CA THR A 59 3.29 -0.16 -16.81
C THR A 59 3.53 -0.98 -18.07
#